data_AF-A0A7S1IP71-F1
#
_entry.id   AF-A0A7S1IP71-F1
#
_cell.length_a   1.000
_cell.length_b   1.000
_cell.length_c   1.000
_cell.angle_alpha   90.00
_cell.angle_beta   90.00
_cell.angle_gamma   90.00
#
_symmetry.space_group_name_H-M   'P 1'
#
loop_
_entity.id
_entity.type
_entity.pdbx_description
1 polymer ?
#
loop_
_entity_poly.entity_id
_entity_poly.type
_entity_poly.pdbx_seq_one_letter_code
_entity_poly.pdbx_strand_id
1 'polypeptide(L)'
;VATMYKLSLIEQYRRAITEAGGVEICVLLLRTDEAANRIVALQIVYNLMVDNSVEFLVIGGVPLLAGLLHSTLHEECSMALDMSLRLFELRGDLHEVVAQLVGG
;
A
#
# COMPACT_ATOMS: atom_id res chain seq x y z
N VAL A 1 12.88 -5.80 5.62
CA VAL A 1 11.49 -5.28 5.74
C VAL A 1 11.04 -5.02 7.17
N ALA A 2 11.24 -5.93 8.13
CA ALA A 2 10.81 -5.74 9.53
C ALA A 2 11.40 -4.47 10.21
N THR A 3 12.67 -4.15 9.97
CA THR A 3 13.29 -2.91 10.48
C THR A 3 12.65 -1.66 9.88
N MET A 4 12.41 -1.69 8.56
CA MET A 4 11.76 -0.59 7.83
C MET A 4 10.33 -0.35 8.34
N TYR A 5 9.59 -1.41 8.64
CA TYR A 5 8.28 -1.31 9.29
C TYR A 5 8.35 -0.56 10.62
N LYS A 6 9.26 -0.93 11.52
CA LYS A 6 9.42 -0.24 12.81
C LYS A 6 9.73 1.25 12.62
N LEU A 7 10.56 1.59 11.64
CA LEU A 7 10.88 2.98 11.32
C LEU A 7 9.68 3.73 10.73
N SER A 8 8.87 3.08 9.89
CA SER A 8 7.68 3.70 9.28
C SER A 8 6.62 4.14 10.30
N LEU A 9 6.60 3.53 11.49
CA LEU A 9 5.69 3.93 12.57
C LEU A 9 6.03 5.32 13.14
N ILE A 10 7.28 5.77 12.99
CA ILE A 10 7.77 7.02 13.55
C ILE A 10 7.80 8.08 12.45
N GLU A 11 6.99 9.13 12.61
CA GLU A 11 6.82 10.21 11.62
C GLU A 11 8.14 10.79 11.12
N GLN A 12 9.09 11.03 12.02
CA GLN A 12 10.41 11.60 11.69
C GLN A 12 11.22 10.77 10.69
N TYR A 13 10.98 9.45 10.61
CA TYR A 13 11.70 8.55 9.72
C TYR A 13 10.95 8.26 8.40
N ARG A 14 9.65 8.60 8.31
CA ARG A 14 8.86 8.34 7.09
C ARG A 14 9.41 9.07 5.88
N ARG A 15 9.84 10.33 6.06
CA ARG A 15 10.48 11.11 4.99
C ARG A 15 11.77 10.45 4.49
N ALA A 16 12.66 10.05 5.41
CA ALA A 16 13.90 9.38 5.05
C ALA A 16 13.67 8.03 4.35
N ILE A 17 12.65 7.27 4.76
CA ILE A 17 12.25 6.03 4.07
C ILE A 17 11.80 6.32 2.64
N THR A 18 10.98 7.36 2.46
CA THR A 18 10.45 7.76 1.15
C THR A 18 11.59 8.20 0.23
N GLU A 19 12.45 9.11 0.71
CA GLU A 19 13.60 9.63 -0.04
C GLU A 19 14.59 8.52 -0.46
N ALA A 20 14.64 7.43 0.30
CA ALA A 20 15.42 6.23 -0.03
C ALA A 20 14.73 5.27 -1.01
N GLY A 21 13.60 5.65 -1.62
CA GLY A 21 12.84 4.81 -2.55
C GLY A 21 11.97 3.75 -1.85
N GLY A 22 11.61 3.96 -0.58
CA GLY A 22 10.90 2.97 0.22
C GLY A 22 9.53 2.55 -0.36
N VAL A 23 8.82 3.46 -1.02
CA VAL A 23 7.52 3.17 -1.64
C VAL A 23 7.68 2.19 -2.81
N GLU A 24 8.69 2.39 -3.65
CA GLU A 24 9.03 1.48 -4.76
C GLU A 24 9.41 0.10 -4.26
N ILE A 25 10.28 0.02 -3.23
CA ILE A 25 10.67 -1.25 -2.60
C ILE A 25 9.44 -1.99 -2.07
N CYS A 26 8.51 -1.29 -1.41
CA CYS A 26 7.27 -1.90 -0.94
C CYS A 26 6.42 -2.44 -2.08
N VAL A 27 6.27 -1.70 -3.18
CA VAL A 27 5.52 -2.17 -4.36
C VAL A 27 6.16 -3.41 -5.01
N LEU A 28 7.49 -3.51 -5.02
CA LEU A 28 8.18 -4.73 -5.43
C LEU A 28 7.88 -5.90 -4.48
N LEU A 29 7.86 -5.65 -3.17
CA LEU A 29 7.55 -6.68 -2.17
C LEU A 29 6.12 -7.20 -2.28
N LEU A 30 5.16 -6.34 -2.62
CA LEU A 30 3.76 -6.72 -2.86
C LEU A 30 3.60 -7.70 -4.03
N ARG A 31 4.59 -7.79 -4.93
CA ARG A 31 4.60 -8.70 -6.08
C ARG A 31 5.28 -10.04 -5.79
N THR A 32 5.82 -10.23 -4.59
CA THR A 32 6.45 -11.50 -4.21
C THR A 32 5.41 -12.56 -3.83
N ASP A 33 5.76 -13.84 -3.92
CA ASP A 33 4.87 -14.93 -3.50
C ASP A 33 4.81 -15.13 -1.97
N GLU A 34 5.65 -14.41 -1.21
CA GLU A 34 5.73 -14.54 0.24
C GLU A 34 4.72 -13.60 0.93
N ALA A 35 3.62 -14.18 1.42
CA ALA A 35 2.55 -13.43 2.07
C ALA A 35 3.03 -12.56 3.25
N ALA A 36 3.98 -13.06 4.06
CA ALA A 36 4.55 -12.29 5.16
C ALA A 36 5.22 -10.99 4.69
N ASN A 37 5.93 -11.02 3.55
CA ASN A 37 6.53 -9.83 2.97
C ASN A 37 5.48 -8.88 2.42
N ARG A 38 4.42 -9.40 1.79
CA ARG A 38 3.32 -8.58 1.28
C ARG A 38 2.59 -7.86 2.41
N ILE A 39 2.23 -8.56 3.48
CA ILE A 39 1.60 -7.98 4.68
C ILE A 39 2.46 -6.86 5.27
N VAL A 40 3.76 -7.11 5.48
CA VAL A 40 4.66 -6.07 6.01
C VAL A 40 4.79 -4.89 5.05
N ALA A 41 4.82 -5.13 3.74
CA ALA A 41 4.85 -4.07 2.74
C ALA A 41 3.57 -3.22 2.75
N LEU A 42 2.38 -3.84 2.86
CA LEU A 42 1.11 -3.13 3.01
C LEU A 42 1.14 -2.23 4.26
N GLN A 43 1.62 -2.74 5.40
CA GLN A 43 1.73 -1.95 6.64
C GLN A 43 2.66 -0.75 6.49
N ILE A 44 3.80 -0.93 5.83
CA ILE A 44 4.74 0.16 5.58
C ILE A 44 4.09 1.22 4.69
N VAL A 45 3.51 0.82 3.55
CA VAL A 45 2.87 1.77 2.62
C VAL A 45 1.71 2.49 3.30
N TYR A 46 0.91 1.77 4.09
CA TYR A 46 -0.11 2.38 4.93
C TYR A 46 0.51 3.49 5.79
N ASN A 47 1.56 3.24 6.56
CA ASN A 47 2.17 4.28 7.37
C ASN A 47 2.71 5.48 6.56
N LEU A 48 3.17 5.27 5.34
CA LEU A 48 3.73 6.30 4.45
C LEU A 48 2.66 7.08 3.65
N MET A 49 1.41 6.62 3.62
CA MET A 49 0.41 7.06 2.65
C MET A 49 -0.01 8.54 2.79
N VAL A 50 0.08 9.10 4.00
CA VAL A 50 -0.27 10.51 4.28
C VAL A 50 0.51 11.44 3.34
N ASP A 51 1.80 11.16 3.16
CA ASP A 51 2.69 11.99 2.36
C ASP A 51 2.89 11.44 0.95
N ASN A 52 2.66 10.14 0.74
CA ASN A 52 3.13 9.43 -0.46
C ASN A 52 2.02 8.69 -1.24
N SER A 53 0.75 9.00 -0.98
CA SER A 53 -0.38 8.38 -1.71
C SER A 53 -0.27 8.57 -3.23
N VAL A 54 0.16 9.74 -3.71
CA VAL A 54 0.36 10.00 -5.15
C VAL A 54 1.38 9.05 -5.75
N GLU A 55 2.56 8.93 -5.11
CA GLU A 55 3.65 8.10 -5.59
C GLU A 55 3.22 6.64 -5.69
N PHE A 56 2.58 6.12 -4.64
CA PHE A 56 2.04 4.76 -4.62
C PHE A 56 1.06 4.49 -5.77
N LEU A 57 0.17 5.45 -6.07
CA LEU A 57 -0.77 5.33 -7.19
C LEU A 57 -0.04 5.31 -8.55
N VAL A 58 0.94 6.19 -8.74
CA VAL A 58 1.71 6.33 -10.00
C VAL A 58 2.47 5.04 -10.33
N ILE A 59 3.03 4.36 -9.34
CA ILE A 59 3.80 3.12 -9.55
C ILE A 59 2.92 1.85 -9.64
N GLY A 60 1.60 2.01 -9.73
CA GLY A 60 0.65 0.91 -9.93
C GLY A 60 0.14 0.26 -8.64
N GLY A 61 0.02 1.02 -7.55
CA GLY A 61 -0.51 0.52 -6.29
C GLY A 61 -1.97 0.04 -6.35
N VAL A 62 -2.80 0.67 -7.19
CA VAL A 62 -4.23 0.32 -7.37
C VAL A 62 -4.45 -1.13 -7.83
N PRO A 63 -3.91 -1.57 -8.99
CA PRO A 63 -4.11 -2.94 -9.45
C PRO A 63 -3.51 -3.97 -8.48
N LEU A 64 -2.47 -3.61 -7.72
CA LEU A 64 -1.92 -4.47 -6.67
C LEU A 64 -2.91 -4.68 -5.52
N LEU A 65 -3.53 -3.60 -5.02
CA LEU A 65 -4.55 -3.70 -3.98
C LEU A 65 -5.76 -4.51 -4.47
N ALA A 66 -6.21 -4.30 -5.70
CA ALA A 66 -7.29 -5.07 -6.29
C ALA A 66 -6.99 -6.57 -6.32
N GLY A 67 -5.77 -6.97 -6.74
CA GLY A 67 -5.35 -8.37 -6.71
C GLY A 67 -5.33 -8.96 -5.30
N LEU A 68 -4.90 -8.18 -4.31
CA LEU A 68 -4.82 -8.62 -2.91
C LEU A 68 -6.19 -8.73 -2.23
N LEU A 69 -7.19 -7.98 -2.68
CA LEU A 69 -8.58 -8.15 -2.24
C LEU A 69 -9.14 -9.53 -2.59
N HIS A 70 -8.59 -10.19 -3.61
CA HIS A 70 -8.94 -11.56 -3.98
C HIS A 70 -8.07 -12.62 -3.29
N SER A 71 -7.15 -12.24 -2.40
CA SER A 71 -6.33 -13.20 -1.64
C SER A 71 -7.21 -14.06 -0.74
N THR A 72 -6.92 -15.35 -0.66
CA THR A 72 -7.54 -16.27 0.31
C THR A 72 -7.02 -16.04 1.74
N LEU A 73 -5.97 -15.22 1.90
CA LEU A 73 -5.44 -14.86 3.21
C LEU A 73 -6.20 -13.67 3.77
N HIS A 74 -6.93 -13.91 4.85
CA HIS A 74 -7.78 -12.91 5.49
C HIS A 74 -7.02 -11.63 5.87
N GLU A 75 -5.79 -11.76 6.37
CA GLU A 75 -4.98 -10.61 6.76
C GLU A 75 -4.58 -9.74 5.55
N GLU A 76 -4.23 -10.35 4.41
CA GLU A 76 -3.89 -9.60 3.19
C GLU A 76 -5.11 -8.87 2.63
N CYS A 77 -6.24 -9.57 2.52
CA CYS A 77 -7.49 -9.01 2.02
C CYS A 77 -7.97 -7.85 2.91
N SER A 78 -7.97 -8.04 4.24
CA SER A 78 -8.35 -7.03 5.21
C SER A 78 -7.47 -5.78 5.12
N MET A 79 -6.14 -5.98 5.04
CA MET A 79 -5.23 -4.84 4.99
C MET A 79 -5.26 -4.11 3.63
N ALA A 80 -5.45 -4.85 2.53
CA ALA A 80 -5.67 -4.25 1.22
C ALA A 80 -6.96 -3.40 1.18
N LEU A 81 -8.02 -3.85 1.85
CA LEU A 81 -9.26 -3.10 2.01
C LEU A 81 -9.03 -1.80 2.80
N ASP A 82 -8.38 -1.89 3.97
CA ASP A 82 -8.07 -0.73 4.81
C ASP A 82 -7.21 0.30 4.08
N MET A 83 -6.19 -0.15 3.34
CA MET A 83 -5.40 0.72 2.46
C MET A 83 -6.22 1.38 1.36
N SER A 84 -7.14 0.63 0.74
CA SER A 84 -8.00 1.18 -0.33
C SER A 84 -8.91 2.28 0.20
N LEU A 85 -9.50 2.08 1.39
CA LEU A 85 -10.32 3.08 2.06
C LEU A 85 -9.50 4.31 2.44
N ARG A 86 -8.29 4.13 2.98
CA ARG A 86 -7.43 5.24 3.35
C ARG A 86 -6.95 6.06 2.15
N LEU A 87 -6.65 5.42 1.03
CA LEU A 87 -6.37 6.13 -0.22
C LEU A 87 -7.56 6.99 -0.65
N PHE A 88 -8.78 6.46 -0.52
CA PHE A 88 -10.00 7.20 -0.83
C PHE A 88 -10.16 8.42 0.08
N GLU A 89 -9.99 8.26 1.40
CA GLU A 89 -10.06 9.36 2.36
C GLU A 89 -9.03 10.45 2.08
N LEU A 90 -7.79 10.08 1.74
CA LEU A 90 -6.71 11.03 1.47
C LEU A 90 -6.87 11.76 0.14
N ARG A 91 -7.58 11.17 -0.83
CA ARG A 91 -7.58 11.66 -2.21
C ARG A 91 -8.95 12.04 -2.78
N GLY A 92 -10.06 11.79 -2.09
CA GLY A 92 -11.41 12.26 -2.41
C GLY A 92 -12.04 11.72 -3.71
N ASP A 93 -11.24 11.46 -4.74
CA ASP A 93 -11.65 11.18 -6.12
C ASP A 93 -11.30 9.75 -6.59
N LEU A 94 -11.19 8.79 -5.67
CA LEU A 94 -11.01 7.37 -6.04
C LEU A 94 -12.30 6.71 -6.56
N HIS A 95 -13.41 7.43 -6.69
CA HIS A 95 -14.67 6.91 -7.20
C HIS A 95 -14.53 6.35 -8.64
N GLU A 96 -13.72 7.00 -9.48
CA GLU A 96 -13.47 6.55 -10.85
C GLU A 96 -12.54 5.32 -10.89
N VAL A 97 -11.59 5.26 -9.96
CA VAL A 97 -10.59 4.18 -9.85
C VAL A 97 -11.21 2.90 -9.28
N VAL A 98 -12.06 3.00 -8.25
CA VAL A 98 -12.79 1.86 -7.67
C VAL A 98 -13.91 1.39 -8.59
N ALA A 99 -14.62 2.30 -9.28
CA ALA A 99 -15.64 1.92 -10.27
C ALA A 99 -15.06 1.10 -11.43
N GLN A 100 -13.84 1.41 -11.88
CA GLN A 100 -13.14 0.62 -12.90
C GLN A 100 -12.67 -0.76 -12.41
N LEU A 101 -12.51 -0.95 -11.09
CA LEU A 101 -12.07 -2.22 -10.50
C LEU A 101 -13.21 -3.17 -10.14
N VAL A 102 -14.41 -2.65 -9.86
CA VAL A 102 -15.58 -3.45 -9.43
C VAL A 102 -16.59 -3.67 -10.56
N GLY A 103 -16.51 -2.90 -11.65
CA GLY A 103 -17.51 -2.86 -12.73
C GLY A 103 -17.06 -3.35 -14.12
N GLY A 104 -16.00 -4.17 -14.23
CA GLY A 104 -15.48 -4.71 -15.50
C GLY A 104 -15.52 -6.22 -15.57
#